data_AF-A0A395SYR8-F1
#
_entry.id   AF-A0A395SYR8-F1
#
_cell.length_a   1.000
_cell.length_b   1.000
_cell.length_c   1.000
_cell.angle_alpha   90.00
_cell.angle_beta   90.00
_cell.angle_gamma   90.00
#
_symmetry.space_group_name_H-M   'P 1'
#
loop_
_entity.id
_entity.type
_entity.pdbx_description
1 polymer ?
#
loop_
_entity_poly.entity_id
_entity_poly.type
_entity_poly.pdbx_seq_one_letter_code
_entity_poly.pdbx_strand_id
1 'polypeptide(L)'
;MLSTDELLNPSEDPAVAGSSNNDNVVTQPERPEDPDEPNRPNKCWDCPRPAVEGMLRCASCIKKANNGQKKMRKEREAAGTCKTCGKPKDRVGSRCKKCNDAEKERQKKKDKEKRDAYNKNKDKK
;
A
#
# COMPACT_ATOMS: atom_id res chain seq x y z
N MET A 1 25.64 -43.81 20.92
CA MET A 1 24.91 -42.94 19.95
C MET A 1 25.65 -41.62 19.89
N LEU A 2 25.82 -41.10 18.67
CA LEU A 2 26.86 -40.17 18.25
C LEU A 2 26.82 -38.80 18.94
N SER A 3 27.99 -38.35 19.40
CA SER A 3 28.32 -36.97 19.74
C SER A 3 28.92 -36.32 18.49
N THR A 4 28.48 -35.11 18.12
CA THR A 4 29.09 -34.31 17.05
C THR A 4 29.23 -32.86 17.51
N ASP A 5 30.21 -32.63 18.38
CA ASP A 5 30.85 -31.32 18.57
C ASP A 5 32.06 -31.27 17.64
N GLU A 6 31.88 -30.70 16.44
CA GLU A 6 32.92 -30.39 15.45
C GLU A 6 32.15 -29.71 14.28
N LEU A 7 32.39 -28.49 13.83
CA LEU A 7 33.63 -27.76 13.62
C LEU A 7 33.31 -26.27 13.56
N LEU A 8 33.93 -25.49 14.45
CA LEU A 8 34.27 -24.09 14.17
C LEU A 8 35.27 -24.08 13.02
N ASN A 9 34.89 -23.53 11.88
CA ASN A 9 35.83 -23.02 10.89
C ASN A 9 35.24 -21.71 10.33
N PRO A 10 35.72 -20.53 10.77
CA PRO A 10 35.49 -19.30 10.04
C PRO A 10 36.46 -19.28 8.84
N SER A 11 35.96 -19.62 7.66
CA SER A 11 36.70 -19.45 6.42
C SER A 11 36.84 -17.95 6.13
N GLU A 12 38.07 -17.47 6.19
CA GLU A 12 38.50 -16.12 5.87
C GLU A 12 38.20 -15.76 4.40
N ASP A 13 37.96 -14.47 4.19
CA ASP A 13 37.67 -13.82 2.90
C ASP A 13 38.73 -14.11 1.83
N PRO A 14 38.32 -14.25 0.55
CA PRO A 14 39.16 -13.81 -0.55
C PRO A 14 38.76 -12.40 -0.98
N ALA A 15 39.68 -11.49 -0.68
CA ALA A 15 39.89 -10.18 -1.26
C ALA A 15 39.34 -10.03 -2.70
N VAL A 16 38.55 -8.97 -2.86
CA VAL A 16 38.24 -8.34 -4.14
C VAL A 16 39.55 -7.92 -4.84
N ALA A 17 39.88 -8.62 -5.93
CA ALA A 17 40.89 -8.18 -6.88
C ALA A 17 40.33 -8.36 -8.29
N GLY A 18 40.34 -7.29 -9.08
CA GLY A 18 40.18 -7.40 -10.54
C GLY A 18 39.23 -6.39 -11.17
N SER A 19 39.79 -5.24 -11.52
CA SER A 19 39.47 -4.37 -12.65
C SER A 19 38.45 -4.87 -13.67
N SER A 20 37.54 -3.98 -14.09
CA SER A 20 37.54 -3.49 -15.47
C SER A 20 36.67 -2.25 -15.64
N ASN A 21 37.32 -1.18 -16.09
CA ASN A 21 36.70 -0.01 -16.67
C ASN A 21 35.74 -0.44 -17.79
N ASN A 22 34.51 0.03 -17.74
CA ASN A 22 33.71 0.20 -18.93
C ASN A 22 33.05 1.57 -18.82
N ASP A 23 33.78 2.57 -19.33
CA ASP A 23 33.22 3.81 -19.85
C ASP A 23 32.26 3.45 -20.99
N ASN A 24 31.04 3.05 -20.62
CA ASN A 24 29.95 2.93 -21.57
C ASN A 24 29.08 4.18 -21.39
N VAL A 25 29.55 5.28 -22.00
CA VAL A 25 28.66 6.37 -22.40
C VAL A 25 27.63 5.75 -23.34
N VAL A 26 26.54 5.28 -22.75
CA VAL A 26 25.31 5.03 -23.47
C VAL A 26 24.75 6.42 -23.77
N THR A 27 25.12 6.95 -24.94
CA THR A 27 24.36 8.02 -25.57
C THR A 27 22.97 7.46 -25.82
N GLN A 28 22.03 7.73 -24.90
CA GLN A 28 20.62 7.52 -25.18
C GLN A 28 20.27 8.41 -26.38
N PRO A 29 19.81 7.85 -27.52
CA PRO A 29 19.19 8.70 -28.52
C PRO A 29 17.97 9.33 -27.85
N GLU A 30 17.92 10.66 -27.86
CA GLU A 30 16.82 11.43 -27.31
C GLU A 30 15.52 10.90 -27.90
N ARG A 31 14.68 10.34 -27.03
CA ARG A 31 13.35 9.87 -27.39
C ARG A 31 12.55 11.11 -27.83
N PRO A 32 12.00 11.17 -29.05
CA PRO A 32 11.09 12.23 -29.43
C PRO A 32 9.96 12.30 -28.40
N GLU A 33 9.77 13.45 -27.77
CA GLU A 33 8.61 13.71 -26.92
C GLU A 33 7.39 13.78 -27.84
N ASP A 34 6.69 12.65 -27.99
CA ASP A 34 5.43 12.62 -28.71
C ASP A 34 4.40 13.48 -27.94
N PRO A 35 3.77 14.46 -28.62
CA PRO A 35 2.86 15.41 -28.01
C PRO A 35 1.57 14.69 -27.62
N ASP A 36 1.14 14.88 -26.36
CA ASP A 36 -0.22 14.68 -25.86
C ASP A 36 -1.09 13.69 -26.66
N GLU A 37 -0.94 12.38 -26.44
CA GLU A 37 -1.96 11.41 -26.82
C GLU A 37 -2.97 11.25 -25.67
N PRO A 38 -4.18 11.85 -25.71
CA PRO A 38 -5.18 11.73 -24.66
C PRO A 38 -5.84 10.35 -24.59
N ASN A 39 -5.29 9.32 -25.25
CA ASN A 39 -5.98 8.06 -25.48
C ASN A 39 -5.13 6.80 -25.30
N ARG A 40 -4.00 6.88 -24.58
CA ARG A 40 -3.39 5.64 -24.07
C ARG A 40 -4.26 5.12 -22.93
N PRO A 41 -4.96 3.97 -23.07
CA PRO A 41 -5.80 3.48 -22.00
C PRO A 41 -4.93 3.25 -20.78
N ASN A 42 -5.21 4.01 -19.70
CA ASN A 42 -4.47 3.90 -18.45
C ASN A 42 -4.49 2.42 -18.07
N LYS A 43 -3.32 1.77 -18.03
CA LYS A 43 -3.26 0.31 -17.86
C LYS A 43 -3.48 -0.02 -16.39
N CYS A 44 -4.19 -1.11 -16.12
CA CYS A 44 -4.29 -1.61 -14.76
C CYS A 44 -2.89 -1.94 -14.20
N TRP A 45 -2.59 -1.48 -12.99
CA TRP A 45 -1.32 -1.81 -12.32
C TRP A 45 -1.13 -3.32 -12.16
N ASP A 46 -2.19 -4.05 -11.80
CA ASP A 46 -2.11 -5.46 -11.40
C ASP A 46 -2.17 -6.45 -12.58
N CYS A 47 -2.59 -6.02 -13.77
CA CYS A 47 -2.88 -6.94 -14.88
C CYS A 47 -2.84 -6.23 -16.24
N PRO A 48 -2.76 -6.95 -17.37
CA PRO A 48 -2.65 -6.32 -18.69
C PRO A 48 -3.88 -5.57 -19.20
N ARG A 49 -5.02 -5.65 -18.51
CA ARG A 49 -6.30 -5.02 -18.92
C ARG A 49 -6.28 -3.49 -18.73
N PRO A 50 -7.11 -2.73 -19.47
CA PRO A 50 -7.27 -1.30 -19.23
C PRO A 50 -7.85 -1.05 -17.84
N ALA A 51 -7.34 -0.03 -17.16
CA ALA A 51 -7.91 0.51 -15.93
C ALA A 51 -9.24 1.23 -16.21
N VAL A 52 -10.03 1.37 -15.16
CA VAL A 52 -11.21 2.24 -15.22
C VAL A 52 -10.74 3.69 -15.30
N GLU A 53 -11.46 4.54 -16.01
CA GLU A 53 -11.17 5.97 -16.10
C GLU A 53 -11.03 6.59 -14.70
N GLY A 54 -9.96 7.37 -14.50
CA GLY A 54 -9.63 7.97 -13.19
C GLY A 54 -9.16 6.98 -12.12
N MET A 55 -8.97 5.69 -12.44
CA MET A 55 -8.49 4.68 -11.51
C MET A 55 -7.20 4.02 -11.99
N LEU A 56 -6.44 3.45 -11.05
CA LEU A 56 -5.20 2.72 -11.33
C LEU A 56 -5.40 1.23 -11.64
N ARG A 57 -6.64 0.73 -11.52
CA ARG A 57 -6.97 -0.70 -11.64
C ARG A 57 -8.19 -0.90 -12.52
N CYS A 58 -8.24 -2.04 -13.20
CA CYS A 58 -9.43 -2.46 -13.94
C CYS A 58 -10.56 -2.87 -12.99
N ALA A 59 -11.80 -2.84 -13.46
CA ALA A 59 -12.98 -3.18 -12.67
C ALA A 59 -12.90 -4.57 -12.01
N SER A 60 -12.31 -5.54 -12.71
CA SER A 60 -12.11 -6.90 -12.19
C SER A 60 -11.10 -6.95 -11.04
N CYS A 61 -9.98 -6.23 -11.14
CA CYS A 61 -8.98 -6.16 -10.07
C CYS A 61 -9.53 -5.41 -8.85
N ILE A 62 -10.32 -4.35 -9.05
CA ILE A 62 -11.03 -3.65 -7.97
C ILE A 62 -11.98 -4.59 -7.25
N LYS A 63 -12.81 -5.33 -8.00
CA LYS A 63 -13.75 -6.31 -7.43
C LYS A 63 -13.02 -7.40 -6.64
N LYS A 64 -11.91 -7.92 -7.17
CA LYS A 64 -11.06 -8.92 -6.50
C LYS A 64 -10.48 -8.36 -5.20
N ALA A 65 -9.90 -7.16 -5.22
CA ALA A 65 -9.36 -6.51 -4.04
C ALA A 65 -10.43 -6.28 -2.97
N ASN A 66 -11.61 -5.79 -3.36
CA ASN A 66 -12.74 -5.58 -2.45
C ASN A 66 -13.23 -6.89 -1.82
N ASN A 67 -13.33 -7.96 -2.61
CA ASN A 67 -13.71 -9.28 -2.11
C ASN A 67 -12.67 -9.82 -1.13
N GLY A 68 -11.37 -9.68 -1.43
CA GLY A 68 -10.28 -10.03 -0.54
C GLY A 68 -10.34 -9.28 0.80
N GLN A 69 -10.55 -7.96 0.76
CA GLN A 69 -10.71 -7.17 1.97
C GLN A 69 -11.95 -7.59 2.79
N LYS A 70 -13.07 -7.89 2.14
CA LYS A 70 -14.28 -8.39 2.81
C LYS A 70 -14.02 -9.73 3.51
N LYS A 71 -13.37 -10.67 2.82
CA LYS A 71 -12.99 -11.97 3.37
C LYS A 71 -12.08 -11.80 4.59
N MET A 72 -11.00 -11.04 4.45
CA MET A 72 -10.07 -10.74 5.55
C MET A 72 -10.76 -10.09 6.75
N ARG A 73 -11.72 -9.17 6.54
CA ARG A 73 -12.48 -8.56 7.64
C ARG A 73 -13.38 -9.56 8.37
N LYS A 74 -13.97 -10.52 7.66
CA LYS A 74 -14.77 -11.60 8.26
C LYS A 74 -13.91 -12.57 9.06
N GLU A 75 -12.76 -12.97 8.52
CA GLU A 75 -11.81 -13.83 9.22
C GLU A 75 -11.30 -13.18 10.50
N ARG A 76 -10.95 -11.89 10.44
CA ARG A 76 -10.55 -11.12 11.63
C ARG A 76 -11.65 -11.07 12.68
N GLU A 77 -12.90 -10.92 12.28
CA GLU A 77 -14.04 -10.92 13.18
C GLU A 77 -14.25 -12.26 13.87
N ALA A 78 -14.20 -13.36 13.10
CA ALA A 78 -14.28 -14.72 13.62
C ALA A 78 -13.12 -15.03 14.59
N ALA A 79 -11.92 -14.54 14.29
CA ALA A 79 -10.74 -14.66 15.15
C ALA A 79 -10.75 -13.71 16.37
N GLY A 80 -11.79 -12.90 16.57
CA GLY A 80 -11.85 -11.97 17.70
C GLY A 80 -10.86 -10.80 17.60
N THR A 81 -10.32 -10.51 16.42
CA THR A 81 -9.36 -9.43 16.18
C THR A 81 -10.01 -8.18 15.58
N CYS A 82 -9.29 -7.05 15.64
CA CYS A 82 -9.71 -5.77 15.12
C CYS A 82 -9.76 -5.80 13.59
N LYS A 83 -10.91 -5.48 12.99
CA LYS A 83 -11.08 -5.47 11.52
C LYS A 83 -10.11 -4.52 10.81
N THR A 84 -9.67 -3.45 11.49
CA THR A 84 -8.79 -2.41 10.94
C THR A 84 -7.31 -2.80 11.03
N CYS A 85 -6.78 -3.03 12.23
CA CYS A 85 -5.35 -3.27 12.43
C CYS A 85 -4.95 -4.74 12.59
N GLY A 86 -5.90 -5.68 12.69
CA GLY A 86 -5.63 -7.11 12.86
C GLY A 86 -5.17 -7.53 14.25
N LYS A 87 -4.97 -6.59 15.19
CA LYS A 87 -4.58 -6.90 16.58
C LYS A 87 -5.78 -7.43 17.39
N PRO A 88 -5.56 -8.19 18.47
CA PRO A 88 -6.63 -8.61 19.38
C PRO A 88 -7.52 -7.45 19.83
N LYS A 89 -8.81 -7.71 19.99
CA LYS A 89 -9.74 -6.70 20.52
C LYS A 89 -9.65 -6.63 22.04
N ASP A 90 -9.60 -5.41 22.55
CA ASP A 90 -9.63 -5.03 23.96
C ASP A 90 -11.00 -4.47 24.39
N ARG A 91 -12.01 -4.57 23.52
CA ARG A 91 -13.37 -4.09 23.75
C ARG A 91 -14.38 -4.86 22.90
N VAL A 92 -15.65 -4.81 23.32
CA VAL A 92 -16.77 -5.28 22.50
C VAL A 92 -16.96 -4.39 21.27
N GLY A 93 -17.12 -5.02 20.11
CA GLY A 93 -17.35 -4.36 18.82
C GLY A 93 -16.45 -4.85 17.68
N SER A 94 -16.34 -4.03 16.64
CA SER A 94 -15.64 -4.34 15.38
C SER A 94 -14.17 -3.88 15.33
N ARG A 95 -13.76 -3.00 16.24
CA ARG A 95 -12.43 -2.40 16.31
C ARG A 95 -11.88 -2.46 17.73
N CYS A 96 -10.56 -2.51 17.87
CA CYS A 96 -9.89 -2.28 19.16
C CYS A 96 -10.05 -0.81 19.58
N LYS A 97 -9.85 -0.51 20.87
CA LYS A 97 -9.98 0.82 21.48
C LYS A 97 -9.14 1.85 20.73
N LYS A 98 -7.86 1.55 20.49
CA LYS A 98 -6.95 2.45 19.75
C LYS A 98 -7.50 2.85 18.37
N CYS A 99 -7.95 1.87 17.57
CA CYS A 99 -8.51 2.16 16.25
C CYS A 99 -9.86 2.88 16.34
N ASN A 100 -10.67 2.57 17.34
CA ASN A 100 -11.95 3.22 17.57
C ASN A 100 -11.79 4.70 17.98
N ASP A 101 -10.85 4.99 18.88
CA ASP A 101 -10.60 6.35 19.36
C ASP A 101 -9.98 7.20 18.25
N ALA A 102 -9.05 6.64 17.47
CA ALA A 102 -8.52 7.29 16.28
C ALA A 102 -9.60 7.60 15.22
N GLU A 103 -10.62 6.76 15.09
CA GLU A 103 -11.76 7.02 14.21
C GLU A 103 -12.64 8.16 14.74
N LYS A 104 -12.94 8.15 16.05
CA LYS A 104 -13.69 9.22 16.71
C LYS A 104 -13.02 10.58 16.55
N GLU A 105 -11.71 10.65 16.75
CA GLU A 105 -10.95 11.89 16.58
C GLU A 105 -10.97 12.38 15.13
N ARG A 106 -10.85 11.47 14.15
CA ARG A 106 -11.03 11.82 12.73
C ARG A 106 -12.44 12.32 12.42
N GLN A 107 -13.46 11.71 13.02
CA GLN A 107 -14.84 12.14 12.83
C GLN A 107 -15.08 13.54 13.40
N LYS A 108 -14.60 13.82 14.62
CA LYS A 108 -14.67 15.15 15.24
C LYS A 108 -14.02 16.23 14.37
N LYS A 109 -12.85 15.94 13.79
CA LYS A 109 -12.18 16.87 12.86
C LYS A 109 -13.04 17.18 11.64
N LYS A 110 -13.57 16.15 10.98
CA LYS A 110 -14.48 16.31 9.83
C LYS A 110 -15.75 17.10 10.19
N ASP A 111 -16.33 16.84 11.36
CA ASP A 111 -17.54 17.52 11.80
C ASP A 111 -17.26 19.00 12.11
N LYS A 112 -16.10 19.31 12.69
CA LYS A 112 -15.63 20.68 12.86
C LYS A 112 -15.41 21.38 11.52
N GLU A 113 -14.67 20.77 10.60
CA GLU A 113 -14.45 21.31 9.25
C GLU A 113 -15.75 21.60 8.51
N LYS A 114 -16.74 20.69 8.59
CA LYS A 114 -18.07 20.89 8.00
C LYS A 114 -18.81 22.06 8.65
N ARG A 115 -18.74 22.19 9.97
CA ARG A 115 -19.37 23.31 10.70
C ARG A 115 -18.75 24.65 10.31
N ASP A 116 -17.42 24.70 10.25
CA ASP A 116 -16.68 25.92 9.88
C ASP A 116 -16.98 26.32 8.43
N ALA A 117 -17.04 25.34 7.51
CA ALA A 117 -17.44 25.57 6.11
C ALA A 117 -18.90 26.06 6.00
N TYR A 118 -19.82 25.51 6.79
CA TYR A 118 -21.21 25.97 6.83
C TYR A 118 -21.32 27.42 7.30
N ASN A 119 -20.66 27.77 8.41
CA ASN A 119 -20.67 29.14 8.94
C ASN A 119 -20.07 30.14 7.95
N LYS A 120 -18.90 29.80 7.35
CA LYS A 120 -18.26 30.65 6.33
C LYS A 120 -19.14 30.93 5.12
N ASN A 121 -20.00 29.99 4.74
CA ASN A 121 -20.95 30.17 3.63
C ASN A 121 -22.20 30.94 4.06
N LYS A 122 -22.57 30.90 5.34
CA LYS A 122 -23.69 31.66 5.91
C LYS A 122 -23.37 33.15 5.95
N ASP A 123 -22.16 33.52 6.35
CA ASP A 123 -21.73 34.93 6.47
C ASP A 123 -21.52 35.64 5.11
N LYS A 124 -21.61 34.90 4.00
CA LYS A 124 -21.51 35.42 2.62
C LYS A 124 -22.89 35.68 1.98
N LYS A 125 -23.98 35.40 2.68
CA LYS A 125 -25.37 35.63 2.24
C LYS A 125 -25.98 36.75 3.05
#